data_AF-A0A418IJK7-F1
#
_entry.id   AF-A0A418IJK7-F1
#
_cell.length_a   1.000
_cell.length_b   1.000
_cell.length_c   1.000
_cell.angle_alpha   90.00
_cell.angle_beta   90.00
_cell.angle_gamma   90.00
#
_symmetry.space_group_name_H-M   'P 1'
#
loop_
_entity.id
_entity.type
_entity.pdbx_description
1 polymer ?
#
loop_
_entity_poly.entity_id
_entity_poly.type
_entity_poly.pdbx_seq_one_letter_code
_entity_poly.pdbx_strand_id
1 'polypeptide(L)'
;VDDQGNYTVEIPSNVDLKGDEEIVVTSTDKEGNVSEEATTTVKDTTAPEAPTVNEVTSEDTTISGTAEPGSTVTVTFPDGTTATGTVDDQGNYTVEIPSNVDLKGDEEIVVTSTDKEGNVSEE
;
A
#
# COMPACT_ATOMS: atom_id res chain seq x y z
N VAL A 1 21.75 24.11 13.47
CA VAL A 1 21.01 25.34 13.18
C VAL A 1 21.98 26.31 12.53
N ASP A 2 21.71 26.79 11.33
CA ASP A 2 22.53 27.82 10.67
C ASP A 2 22.19 29.22 11.22
N ASP A 3 22.91 30.24 10.76
CA ASP A 3 22.72 31.63 11.20
C ASP A 3 21.34 32.21 10.80
N GLN A 4 20.53 31.47 10.05
CA GLN A 4 19.18 31.83 9.61
C GLN A 4 18.09 31.03 10.35
N GLY A 5 18.48 30.12 11.27
CA GLY A 5 17.54 29.30 12.04
C GLY A 5 17.18 27.96 11.39
N ASN A 6 17.76 27.60 10.24
CA ASN A 6 17.49 26.33 9.57
C ASN A 6 18.28 25.20 10.23
N TYR A 7 17.72 24.00 10.31
CA TYR A 7 18.42 22.84 10.83
C TYR A 7 18.24 21.64 9.90
N THR A 8 19.16 20.69 10.02
CA THR A 8 19.06 19.37 9.38
C THR A 8 19.45 18.36 10.44
N VAL A 9 18.64 17.32 10.58
CA VAL A 9 18.93 16.15 11.41
C VAL A 9 19.00 14.97 10.46
N GLU A 10 20.11 14.24 10.48
CA GLU A 10 20.22 12.98 9.75
C GLU A 10 19.41 11.91 10.49
N ILE A 11 18.62 11.15 9.73
CA ILE A 11 17.91 9.99 10.28
C ILE A 11 18.96 8.92 10.59
N PRO A 12 19.05 8.41 11.84
CA PRO A 12 20.00 7.38 12.19
C PRO A 12 19.82 6.14 11.30
N SER A 13 20.91 5.50 10.88
CA SER A 13 20.87 4.37 9.94
C SER A 13 20.16 3.11 10.49
N ASN A 14 19.89 3.06 11.79
CA ASN A 14 19.14 1.99 12.45
C ASN A 14 17.65 2.31 12.60
N VAL A 15 17.19 3.45 12.09
CA VAL A 15 15.77 3.83 12.03
C VAL A 15 15.26 3.50 10.65
N ASP A 16 14.22 2.67 10.61
CA ASP A 16 13.48 2.31 9.42
C ASP A 16 12.12 3.01 9.53
N LEU A 17 11.84 3.96 8.64
CA LEU A 17 10.57 4.68 8.59
C LEU A 17 9.74 4.05 7.47
N LYS A 18 8.60 3.49 7.82
CA LYS A 18 7.71 2.79 6.88
C LYS A 18 6.57 3.65 6.39
N GLY A 19 6.25 4.74 7.09
CA GLY A 19 5.06 5.54 6.85
C GLY A 19 4.22 5.64 8.12
N ASP A 20 3.43 6.71 8.18
CA ASP A 20 2.52 7.06 9.28
C ASP A 20 3.18 7.35 10.63
N GLU A 21 4.51 7.25 10.76
CA GLU A 21 5.19 7.65 11.98
C GLU A 21 5.11 9.17 12.18
N GLU A 22 4.71 9.61 13.39
CA GLU A 22 4.76 11.02 13.78
C GLU A 22 6.17 11.40 14.25
N ILE A 23 6.72 12.43 13.64
CA ILE A 23 7.98 13.06 14.03
C ILE A 23 7.66 14.34 14.79
N VAL A 24 8.17 14.42 16.03
CA VAL A 24 8.00 15.57 16.92
C VAL A 24 9.33 16.29 17.06
N VAL A 25 9.32 17.62 16.89
CA VAL A 25 10.49 18.47 17.04
C VAL A 25 10.23 19.58 18.06
N THR A 26 11.20 19.78 18.95
CA THR A 26 11.27 20.93 19.85
C THR A 26 12.65 21.59 19.75
N SER A 27 12.74 22.83 20.20
CA SER A 27 14.02 23.54 20.32
C SER A 27 14.15 24.13 21.71
N THR A 28 15.37 24.19 22.23
CA THR A 28 15.68 24.83 23.51
C THR A 28 16.67 25.97 23.27
N ASP A 29 16.38 27.15 23.79
CA ASP A 29 17.30 28.29 23.73
C ASP A 29 18.44 28.18 24.75
N LYS A 30 19.33 29.19 24.81
CA LYS A 30 20.50 29.17 25.70
C LYS A 30 20.10 29.34 27.17
N GLU A 31 18.98 29.99 27.42
CA GLU A 31 18.41 30.25 28.74
C GLU A 31 17.57 29.06 29.24
N GLY A 32 17.34 28.05 28.40
CA GLY A 32 16.64 26.81 28.73
C GLY A 32 15.14 26.84 28.43
N ASN A 33 14.64 27.86 27.73
CA ASN A 33 13.24 27.89 27.31
C ASN A 33 13.03 26.93 26.14
N VAL A 34 11.97 26.12 26.20
CA VAL A 34 11.61 25.15 25.18
C VAL A 34 10.48 25.71 24.30
N SER A 35 10.56 25.50 22.99
CA SER A 35 9.49 25.86 22.06
C SER A 35 8.25 24.97 22.25
N GLU A 36 7.14 25.35 21.63
CA GLU A 36 6.04 24.41 21.37
C GLU A 36 6.51 23.29 20.43
N GLU A 37 5.77 22.18 20.42
CA GLU A 37 6.01 21.04 19.54
C GLU A 37 5.61 21.38 18.10
N ALA A 38 6.50 21.06 17.16
CA ALA A 38 6.16 20.96 15.75
C ALA A 38 6.09 19.48 15.36
N THR A 39 5.04 19.09 14.65
CA THR A 39 4.86 17.70 14.22
C THR A 39 4.78 17.57 12.71
N THR A 40 5.18 16.41 12.20
CA THR A 40 4.96 15.99 10.81
C THR A 40 4.82 14.47 10.77
N THR A 41 4.16 13.95 9.73
CA THR A 41 3.96 12.51 9.55
C THR A 41 4.81 12.03 8.39
N VAL A 42 5.51 10.92 8.58
CA VAL A 42 6.23 10.25 7.49
C VAL A 42 5.20 9.75 6.50
N LYS A 43 5.36 10.13 5.23
CA LYS A 43 4.48 9.63 4.17
C LYS A 43 4.83 8.16 3.89
N ASP A 44 3.83 7.28 3.91
CA ASP A 44 4.00 5.93 3.39
C ASP A 44 4.21 5.97 1.87
N THR A 45 5.23 5.26 1.42
CA THR A 45 5.57 5.06 0.01
C THR A 45 5.87 3.60 -0.32
N THR A 46 5.62 2.71 0.65
CA THR A 46 5.91 1.28 0.57
C THR A 46 4.74 0.60 -0.12
N ALA A 47 4.99 -0.04 -1.26
CA ALA A 47 3.97 -0.83 -1.92
C ALA A 47 3.69 -2.15 -1.18
N PRO A 48 2.45 -2.67 -1.26
CA PRO A 48 2.15 -4.04 -0.87
C PRO A 48 2.95 -5.06 -1.69
N GLU A 49 3.14 -6.26 -1.13
CA GLU A 49 3.56 -7.42 -1.93
C GLU A 49 2.50 -7.76 -3.00
N ALA A 50 2.95 -8.32 -4.12
CA ALA A 50 2.05 -8.77 -5.18
C ALA A 50 1.04 -9.81 -4.63
N PRO A 51 -0.26 -9.70 -4.98
CA PRO A 51 -1.25 -10.69 -4.61
C PRO A 51 -0.90 -12.09 -5.08
N THR A 52 -1.27 -13.08 -4.29
CA THR A 52 -1.35 -14.45 -4.79
C THR A 52 -2.71 -14.67 -5.44
N VAL A 53 -2.78 -15.63 -6.36
CA VAL A 53 -4.01 -16.06 -7.01
C VAL A 53 -4.10 -17.58 -6.90
N ASN A 54 -5.23 -18.08 -6.42
CA ASN A 54 -5.53 -19.51 -6.44
C ASN A 54 -5.76 -19.98 -7.89
N GLU A 55 -5.86 -21.29 -8.11
CA GLU A 55 -6.21 -21.82 -9.43
C GLU A 55 -7.54 -21.23 -9.94
N VAL A 56 -7.56 -20.80 -11.20
CA VAL A 56 -8.73 -20.27 -11.91
C VAL A 56 -8.94 -21.11 -13.16
N THR A 57 -10.18 -21.53 -13.39
CA THR A 57 -10.61 -22.32 -14.53
C THR A 57 -11.62 -21.55 -15.38
N SER A 58 -11.87 -22.03 -16.60
CA SER A 58 -12.90 -21.48 -17.50
C SER A 58 -14.33 -21.61 -16.97
N GLU A 59 -14.55 -22.40 -15.91
CA GLU A 59 -15.87 -22.60 -15.30
C GLU A 59 -16.09 -21.74 -14.05
N ASP A 60 -15.03 -21.08 -13.55
CA ASP A 60 -15.12 -20.27 -12.34
C ASP A 60 -15.85 -18.95 -12.58
N THR A 61 -16.53 -18.48 -11.54
CA THR A 61 -17.23 -17.19 -11.52
C THR A 61 -16.57 -16.18 -10.61
N THR A 62 -15.49 -16.57 -9.93
CA THR A 62 -14.76 -15.73 -8.99
C THR A 62 -13.27 -16.02 -9.07
N ILE A 63 -12.47 -15.02 -8.66
CA ILE A 63 -11.03 -15.14 -8.44
C ILE A 63 -10.78 -14.96 -6.95
N SER A 64 -9.94 -15.81 -6.36
CA SER A 64 -9.58 -15.75 -4.95
C SER A 64 -8.08 -15.88 -4.77
N GLY A 65 -7.59 -15.39 -3.63
CA GLY A 65 -6.18 -15.45 -3.29
C GLY A 65 -5.90 -14.68 -2.00
N THR A 66 -4.64 -14.31 -1.81
CA THR A 66 -4.21 -13.51 -0.66
C THR A 66 -3.50 -12.23 -1.07
N ALA A 67 -3.61 -11.19 -0.25
CA ALA A 67 -2.91 -9.92 -0.41
C ALA A 67 -2.78 -9.24 0.97
N GLU A 68 -2.23 -8.02 1.03
CA GLU A 68 -2.13 -7.27 2.28
C GLU A 68 -3.52 -6.99 2.89
N PRO A 69 -3.77 -7.30 4.18
CA PRO A 69 -5.06 -7.01 4.83
C PRO A 69 -5.49 -5.54 4.70
N GLY A 70 -6.78 -5.31 4.39
CA GLY A 70 -7.34 -3.96 4.24
C GLY A 70 -6.97 -3.24 2.94
N SER A 71 -6.12 -3.83 2.09
CA SER A 71 -5.84 -3.33 0.75
C SER A 71 -6.98 -3.61 -0.24
N THR A 72 -6.92 -3.01 -1.43
CA THR A 72 -7.84 -3.26 -2.54
C THR A 72 -7.13 -3.99 -3.65
N VAL A 73 -7.60 -5.19 -3.98
CA VAL A 73 -7.14 -5.96 -5.13
C VAL A 73 -7.86 -5.50 -6.39
N THR A 74 -7.10 -5.30 -7.47
CA THR A 74 -7.59 -5.04 -8.83
C THR A 74 -7.21 -6.21 -9.72
N VAL A 75 -8.20 -6.84 -10.32
CA VAL A 75 -8.04 -7.89 -11.33
C VAL A 75 -8.25 -7.27 -12.70
N THR A 76 -7.30 -7.46 -13.61
CA THR A 76 -7.41 -7.09 -15.02
C THR A 76 -7.52 -8.36 -15.86
N PHE A 77 -8.62 -8.47 -16.60
CA PHE A 77 -8.94 -9.60 -17.46
C PHE A 77 -8.32 -9.44 -18.86
N PRO A 78 -8.25 -10.53 -19.66
CA PRO A 78 -7.61 -10.50 -20.98
C PRO A 78 -8.22 -9.52 -21.99
N ASP A 79 -9.51 -9.18 -21.82
CA ASP A 79 -10.22 -8.20 -22.66
C ASP A 79 -10.01 -6.74 -22.20
N GLY A 80 -9.23 -6.54 -21.12
CA GLY A 80 -8.98 -5.25 -20.48
C GLY A 80 -10.07 -4.81 -19.49
N THR A 81 -11.12 -5.61 -19.28
CA THR A 81 -12.09 -5.38 -18.22
C THR A 81 -11.39 -5.49 -16.87
N THR A 82 -11.82 -4.71 -15.88
CA THR A 82 -11.29 -4.79 -14.51
C THR A 82 -12.39 -5.09 -13.51
N ALA A 83 -12.07 -5.83 -12.46
CA ALA A 83 -12.89 -5.99 -11.26
C ALA A 83 -12.07 -5.78 -10.00
N THR A 84 -12.71 -5.40 -8.89
CA THR A 84 -12.03 -5.05 -7.65
C THR A 84 -12.61 -5.80 -6.46
N GLY A 85 -11.79 -6.06 -5.44
CA GLY A 85 -12.23 -6.64 -4.17
C GLY A 85 -11.37 -6.13 -3.00
N THR A 86 -11.97 -6.05 -1.82
CA THR A 86 -11.25 -5.70 -0.59
C THR A 86 -10.64 -6.95 0.04
N VAL A 87 -9.44 -6.81 0.59
CA VAL A 87 -8.78 -7.87 1.34
C VAL A 87 -9.23 -7.83 2.79
N ASP A 88 -9.66 -8.97 3.34
CA ASP A 88 -10.08 -9.08 4.73
C ASP A 88 -8.92 -8.97 5.73
N ASP A 89 -9.24 -8.89 7.03
CA ASP A 89 -8.24 -8.79 8.11
C ASP A 89 -7.32 -10.03 8.20
N GLN A 90 -7.67 -11.13 7.53
CA GLN A 90 -6.88 -12.35 7.46
C GLN A 90 -6.03 -12.43 6.18
N GLY A 91 -6.11 -11.43 5.30
CA GLY A 91 -5.36 -11.36 4.06
C GLY A 91 -6.01 -12.07 2.89
N ASN A 92 -7.27 -12.50 2.98
CA ASN A 92 -7.97 -13.19 1.88
C ASN A 92 -8.84 -12.21 1.08
N TYR A 93 -8.97 -12.47 -0.21
CA TYR A 93 -9.91 -11.73 -1.07
C TYR A 93 -10.70 -12.67 -1.98
N THR A 94 -11.84 -12.17 -2.46
CA THR A 94 -12.62 -12.79 -3.54
C THR A 94 -13.16 -11.69 -4.44
N VAL A 95 -12.97 -11.82 -5.75
CA VAL A 95 -13.44 -10.89 -6.78
C VAL A 95 -14.37 -11.65 -7.73
N GLU A 96 -15.55 -11.10 -8.00
CA GLU A 96 -16.46 -11.67 -8.99
C GLU A 96 -15.95 -11.42 -10.42
N ILE A 97 -16.00 -12.47 -11.25
CA ILE A 97 -15.70 -12.35 -12.68
C ILE A 97 -16.91 -11.69 -13.35
N PRO A 98 -16.75 -10.54 -14.03
CA PRO A 98 -17.86 -9.88 -14.71
C PRO A 98 -18.50 -10.79 -15.75
N SER A 99 -19.84 -10.80 -15.83
CA SER A 99 -20.58 -11.70 -16.74
C SER A 99 -20.28 -11.52 -18.23
N ASN A 100 -19.60 -10.43 -18.62
CA ASN A 100 -19.16 -10.18 -20.00
C ASN A 100 -17.76 -10.73 -20.29
N VAL A 101 -17.05 -11.23 -19.29
CA VAL A 101 -15.74 -11.87 -19.43
C VAL A 101 -15.95 -13.37 -19.65
N ASP A 102 -15.32 -13.91 -20.68
CA ASP A 102 -15.38 -15.33 -21.08
C ASP A 102 -13.96 -15.89 -21.06
N LEU A 103 -13.62 -16.65 -20.02
CA LEU A 103 -12.33 -17.32 -19.86
C LEU A 103 -12.37 -18.68 -20.56
N LYS A 104 -11.38 -18.98 -21.42
CA LYS A 104 -11.32 -20.19 -22.25
C LYS A 104 -10.15 -21.11 -21.89
N GLY A 105 -9.31 -20.70 -20.95
CA GLY A 105 -8.09 -21.38 -20.54
C GLY A 105 -6.84 -20.79 -21.20
N ASP A 106 -5.72 -20.90 -20.49
CA ASP A 106 -4.40 -20.38 -20.87
C ASP A 106 -4.31 -18.85 -21.04
N GLU A 107 -5.31 -18.09 -20.58
CA GLU A 107 -5.22 -16.63 -20.56
C GLU A 107 -4.44 -16.10 -19.35
N GLU A 108 -3.81 -14.94 -19.55
CA GLU A 108 -3.14 -14.18 -18.51
C GLU A 108 -4.14 -13.26 -17.80
N ILE A 109 -4.19 -13.36 -16.47
CA ILE A 109 -4.96 -12.47 -15.60
C ILE A 109 -3.95 -11.75 -14.73
N VAL A 110 -3.97 -10.42 -14.77
CA VAL A 110 -3.08 -9.59 -13.96
C VAL A 110 -3.81 -9.19 -12.69
N VAL A 111 -3.16 -9.36 -11.53
CA VAL A 111 -3.75 -9.04 -10.23
C VAL A 111 -2.77 -8.18 -9.45
N THR A 112 -3.19 -6.95 -9.11
CA THR A 112 -2.41 -6.03 -8.29
C THR A 112 -3.15 -5.68 -7.02
N SER A 113 -2.43 -5.23 -5.99
CA SER A 113 -3.04 -4.66 -4.78
C SER A 113 -2.66 -3.20 -4.60
N THR A 114 -3.58 -2.42 -4.02
CA THR A 114 -3.37 -1.02 -3.61
C THR A 114 -3.64 -0.88 -2.12
N ASP A 115 -2.66 -0.40 -1.36
CA ASP A 115 -2.82 -0.15 0.08
C ASP A 115 -3.70 1.07 0.38
N LYS A 116 -3.84 1.41 1.67
CA LYS A 116 -4.69 2.53 2.12
C LYS A 116 -4.09 3.92 1.80
N GLU A 117 -2.78 4.00 1.53
CA GLU A 117 -2.07 5.23 1.10
C GLU A 117 -2.00 5.39 -0.42
N GLY A 118 -2.43 4.37 -1.17
CA GLY A 118 -2.46 4.36 -2.62
C GLY A 118 -1.19 3.83 -3.29
N ASN A 119 -0.31 3.16 -2.55
CA ASN A 119 0.84 2.47 -3.15
C ASN A 119 0.36 1.15 -3.78
N VAL A 120 0.87 0.85 -4.97
CA VAL A 120 0.43 -0.29 -5.78
C VAL A 120 1.53 -1.34 -5.83
N SER A 121 1.17 -2.62 -5.68
CA SER A 121 2.09 -3.74 -5.81
C SER A 121 2.71 -3.80 -7.21
N GLU A 122 3.80 -4.55 -7.33
CA GLU A 122 4.26 -5.01 -8.65
C GLU A 122 3.22 -5.99 -9.25
N GLU A 123 3.29 -6.18 -10.59
CA GLU A 123 2.47 -7.14 -11.36
C GLU A 123 3.06 -8.56 -11.34
#